data_AF-A0A936E0B5-F1
#
_entry.id   AF-A0A936E0B5-F1
#
_cell.length_a   1.000
_cell.length_b   1.000
_cell.length_c   1.000
_cell.angle_alpha   90.00
_cell.angle_beta   90.00
_cell.angle_gamma   90.00
#
_symmetry.space_group_name_H-M   'P 1'
#
loop_
_entity.id
_entity.type
_entity.pdbx_description
1 polymer ?
#
loop_
_entity_poly.entity_id
_entity_poly.type
_entity_poly.pdbx_seq_one_letter_code
_entity_poly.pdbx_strand_id
1 'polypeptide(L)'
;MLRTFDHSGYYETRLILMVISITVAIYMLYNRKDRRYLLIYLSGILFTTTGEFLLQKNGLRGPGFGISLFGTTMPKAVAPVLIGLIDGGTWALISFWFADLRSSQSEQKKWIPFYIVSLLTLVLSTVAGQVSKNDPVSSSRPLFETLIISVITTIIFVSFIVAWRKDGISQMANYYAGLLFFSMLSLLPLHLLGARYIGIENGLQLAHATTAYQVALSVLSLIFDSAGGRVHFFIIPFALGIVRLMTPEDYRITERYSMQHLQALTQRGWRKKSKPFRSKPF
;
A
#
# COMPACT_ATOMS: atom_id res chain seq x y z
N MET A 1 19.27 13.91 4.54
CA MET A 1 18.55 14.95 3.76
C MET A 1 17.24 14.35 3.29
N LEU A 2 16.08 14.86 3.73
CA LEU A 2 14.80 14.16 3.62
C LEU A 2 13.86 14.75 2.53
N ARG A 3 13.47 13.89 1.58
CA ARG A 3 12.21 13.92 0.80
C ARG A 3 11.78 15.30 0.24
N THR A 4 12.41 15.73 -0.85
CA THR A 4 11.85 16.72 -1.77
C THR A 4 11.20 15.99 -2.95
N PHE A 5 9.86 15.92 -2.99
CA PHE A 5 9.13 15.31 -4.11
C PHE A 5 8.10 16.33 -4.59
N ASP A 6 8.52 17.26 -5.45
CA ASP A 6 7.62 18.12 -6.22
C ASP A 6 7.91 17.87 -7.69
N HIS A 7 6.95 17.29 -8.40
CA HIS A 7 7.03 17.02 -9.83
C HIS A 7 5.86 17.70 -10.51
N SER A 8 6.15 18.50 -11.53
CA SER A 8 5.13 19.03 -12.42
C SER A 8 4.29 17.86 -12.99
N GLY A 9 2.97 17.93 -12.84
CA GLY A 9 2.04 16.91 -13.33
C GLY A 9 1.80 15.72 -12.38
N TYR A 10 2.64 15.52 -11.35
CA TYR A 10 2.44 14.39 -10.43
C TYR A 10 1.22 14.61 -9.53
N TYR A 11 1.08 15.78 -8.92
CA TYR A 11 -0.05 16.03 -8.03
C TYR A 11 -1.37 16.19 -8.79
N GLU A 12 -1.34 16.70 -10.02
CA GLU A 12 -2.49 16.79 -10.92
C GLU A 12 -3.00 15.41 -11.32
N THR A 13 -2.11 14.50 -11.71
CA THR A 13 -2.51 13.12 -12.03
C THR A 13 -3.06 12.40 -10.80
N ARG A 14 -2.56 12.72 -9.60
CA ARG A 14 -3.06 12.16 -8.35
C ARG A 14 -4.40 12.78 -7.93
N LEU A 15 -4.69 14.04 -8.26
CA LEU A 15 -6.03 14.63 -8.08
C LEU A 15 -7.09 13.84 -8.88
N ILE A 16 -6.77 13.41 -10.10
CA ILE A 16 -7.68 12.58 -10.89
C ILE A 16 -7.95 11.25 -10.16
N LEU A 17 -6.89 10.60 -9.65
CA LEU A 17 -7.03 9.36 -8.87
C LEU A 17 -7.79 9.56 -7.56
N MET A 18 -7.67 10.71 -6.92
CA MET A 18 -8.44 11.09 -5.74
C MET A 18 -9.94 11.14 -6.08
N VAL A 19 -10.33 11.85 -7.14
CA VAL A 19 -11.73 11.96 -7.58
C VAL A 19 -12.31 10.57 -7.88
N ILE A 20 -11.54 9.71 -8.56
CA ILE A 20 -11.93 8.34 -8.84
C ILE A 20 -12.09 7.54 -7.55
N SER A 21 -11.14 7.63 -6.63
CA SER A 21 -11.18 6.91 -5.35
C SER A 21 -12.38 7.32 -4.50
N ILE A 22 -12.67 8.62 -4.43
CA ILE A 22 -13.86 9.15 -3.77
C ILE A 22 -15.13 8.61 -4.45
N THR A 23 -15.17 8.63 -5.78
CA THR A 23 -16.31 8.11 -6.55
C THR A 23 -16.54 6.63 -6.27
N VAL A 24 -15.47 5.82 -6.21
CA VAL A 24 -15.55 4.40 -5.83
C VAL A 24 -16.05 4.24 -4.39
N ALA A 25 -15.52 5.02 -3.44
CA ALA A 25 -15.96 4.98 -2.05
C ALA A 25 -17.45 5.30 -1.92
N ILE A 26 -17.92 6.37 -2.58
CA ILE A 26 -19.32 6.79 -2.59
C ILE A 26 -20.20 5.75 -3.29
N TYR A 27 -19.75 5.19 -4.42
CA TYR A 27 -20.47 4.13 -5.13
C TYR A 27 -20.67 2.90 -4.23
N MET A 28 -19.61 2.46 -3.54
CA MET A 28 -19.69 1.33 -2.61
C MET A 28 -20.59 1.64 -1.42
N LEU A 29 -20.52 2.86 -0.89
CA LEU A 29 -21.38 3.31 0.20
C LEU A 29 -22.87 3.34 -0.19
N TYR A 30 -23.20 3.93 -1.35
CA TYR A 30 -24.58 4.17 -1.74
C TYR A 30 -25.23 2.93 -2.38
N ASN A 31 -24.57 2.31 -3.35
CA ASN A 31 -25.14 1.20 -4.12
C ASN A 31 -24.93 -0.17 -3.46
N ARG A 32 -23.83 -0.33 -2.71
CA ARG A 32 -23.51 -1.60 -2.03
C ARG A 32 -23.70 -1.56 -0.52
N LYS A 33 -24.05 -0.39 0.05
CA LYS A 33 -24.16 -0.16 1.50
C LYS A 33 -22.87 -0.54 2.25
N ASP A 34 -21.73 -0.54 1.56
CA ASP A 34 -20.45 -0.96 2.11
C ASP A 34 -19.63 0.26 2.55
N ARG A 35 -19.69 0.54 3.85
CA ARG A 35 -18.99 1.67 4.49
C ARG A 35 -17.48 1.44 4.58
N ARG A 36 -16.99 0.21 4.41
CA ARG A 36 -15.57 -0.15 4.62
C ARG A 36 -14.64 0.63 3.69
N TYR A 37 -15.05 0.83 2.44
CA TYR A 37 -14.28 1.59 1.45
C TYR A 37 -14.07 3.04 1.88
N LEU A 38 -15.12 3.71 2.35
CA LEU A 38 -15.01 5.08 2.85
C LEU A 38 -14.16 5.16 4.12
N LEU A 39 -14.33 4.22 5.06
CA LEU A 39 -13.57 4.20 6.30
C LEU A 39 -12.07 3.98 6.06
N ILE A 40 -11.71 3.11 5.12
CA ILE A 40 -10.31 2.92 4.75
C ILE A 40 -9.74 4.13 4.03
N TYR A 41 -10.52 4.77 3.14
CA TYR A 41 -10.11 6.01 2.49
C TYR A 41 -9.81 7.12 3.53
N LEU A 42 -10.71 7.32 4.49
CA LEU A 42 -10.54 8.29 5.59
C LEU A 42 -9.36 7.93 6.50
N SER A 43 -9.12 6.64 6.76
CA SER A 43 -7.95 6.16 7.51
C SER A 43 -6.65 6.57 6.80
N GLY A 44 -6.55 6.32 5.49
CA GLY A 44 -5.41 6.72 4.68
C GLY A 44 -5.16 8.24 4.70
N ILE A 45 -6.23 9.03 4.61
CA ILE A 45 -6.16 10.50 4.74
C ILE A 45 -5.61 10.90 6.10
N LEU A 46 -6.18 10.37 7.19
CA LEU A 46 -5.83 10.74 8.55
C LEU A 46 -4.35 10.48 8.84
N PHE A 47 -3.89 9.25 8.57
CA PHE A 47 -2.50 8.87 8.86
C PHE A 47 -1.49 9.61 8.01
N THR A 48 -1.80 9.80 6.72
CA THR A 48 -0.90 10.52 5.81
C THR A 48 -0.85 12.00 6.16
N THR A 49 -2.00 12.65 6.42
CA THR A 49 -2.05 14.05 6.85
C THR A 49 -1.26 14.26 8.14
N THR A 50 -1.45 13.38 9.12
CA THR A 50 -0.75 13.47 10.41
C THR A 50 0.75 13.26 10.23
N GLY A 51 1.15 12.25 9.46
CA GLY A 51 2.57 12.00 9.16
C GLY A 51 3.23 13.18 8.46
N GLU A 52 2.59 13.74 7.43
CA GLU A 52 3.10 14.90 6.71
C GLU A 52 3.18 16.15 7.57
N PHE A 53 2.16 16.39 8.40
CA PHE A 53 2.17 17.51 9.34
C PHE A 53 3.34 17.40 10.33
N LEU A 54 3.59 16.20 10.89
CA LEU A 54 4.71 15.96 11.79
C LEU A 54 6.06 16.14 11.10
N LEU A 55 6.21 15.64 9.86
CA LEU A 55 7.43 15.83 9.07
C LEU A 55 7.71 17.31 8.81
N GLN A 56 6.69 18.08 8.44
CA GLN A 56 6.82 19.51 8.20
C GLN A 56 7.13 20.29 9.49
N LYS A 57 6.42 19.99 10.58
CA LYS A 57 6.62 20.65 11.88
C LYS A 57 8.03 20.43 12.44
N ASN A 58 8.60 19.24 12.23
CA ASN A 58 9.92 18.89 12.70
C ASN A 58 11.05 19.31 11.74
N GLY A 59 10.74 20.02 10.65
CA GLY A 59 11.74 20.43 9.65
C GLY A 59 12.38 19.25 8.91
N LEU A 60 11.73 18.08 8.94
CA LEU A 60 12.20 16.86 8.27
C LEU A 60 11.81 16.83 6.78
N ARG A 61 11.20 17.90 6.26
CA ARG A 61 11.06 18.11 4.82
C ARG A 61 12.20 19.01 4.37
N GLY A 62 13.00 18.55 3.41
CA GLY A 62 14.19 19.24 2.92
C GLY A 62 13.89 20.69 2.48
N PRO A 63 14.92 21.57 2.49
CA PRO A 63 14.76 22.96 2.05
C PRO A 63 14.25 22.98 0.61
N GLY A 64 13.14 23.70 0.37
CA GLY A 64 12.49 23.77 -0.94
C GLY A 64 11.37 22.75 -1.18
N PHE A 65 11.02 21.90 -0.21
CA PHE A 65 9.81 21.07 -0.33
C PHE A 65 8.56 21.95 -0.32
N GLY A 66 7.92 22.04 -1.48
CA GLY A 66 6.58 22.58 -1.70
C GLY A 66 5.72 21.54 -2.41
N ILE A 67 4.41 21.68 -2.30
CA ILE A 67 3.48 20.99 -3.20
C ILE A 67 3.00 22.03 -4.16
N SER A 68 3.19 21.79 -5.45
CA SER A 68 2.65 22.64 -6.49
C SER A 68 1.47 21.94 -7.16
N LEU A 69 0.34 22.63 -7.29
CA LEU A 69 -0.79 22.22 -8.13
C LEU A 69 -1.04 23.29 -9.18
N PHE A 70 -1.03 22.89 -10.45
CA PHE A 70 -1.25 23.78 -11.58
C PHE A 70 -0.34 25.02 -11.54
N GLY A 71 0.93 24.82 -11.16
CA GLY A 71 1.92 25.88 -11.03
C GLY A 71 1.79 26.77 -9.78
N THR A 72 0.80 26.53 -8.92
CA THR A 72 0.61 27.27 -7.67
C THR A 72 1.11 26.47 -6.48
N THR A 73 2.03 27.05 -5.71
CA THR A 73 2.53 26.44 -4.47
C THR A 73 1.47 26.51 -3.37
N MET A 74 1.19 25.36 -2.77
CA MET A 74 0.20 25.22 -1.71
C MET A 74 0.73 25.77 -0.38
N PRO A 75 -0.11 26.45 0.42
CA PRO A 75 0.26 26.85 1.77
C PRO A 75 0.67 25.65 2.63
N LYS A 76 1.72 25.82 3.45
CA LYS A 76 2.23 24.75 4.34
C LYS A 76 1.14 24.15 5.26
N ALA A 77 0.15 24.94 5.67
CA ALA A 77 -0.95 24.45 6.50
C ALA A 77 -1.92 23.52 5.75
N VAL A 78 -2.09 23.72 4.43
CA VAL A 78 -3.04 22.98 3.59
C VAL A 78 -2.37 21.75 2.95
N ALA A 79 -1.08 21.86 2.66
CA ALA A 79 -0.28 20.83 2.00
C ALA A 79 -0.44 19.42 2.63
N PRO A 80 -0.33 19.20 3.96
CA PRO A 80 -0.52 17.89 4.56
C PRO A 80 -1.89 17.26 4.29
N VAL A 81 -2.96 18.05 4.41
CA VAL A 81 -4.35 17.59 4.20
C VAL A 81 -4.52 17.17 2.74
N LEU A 82 -3.99 17.98 1.83
CA LEU A 82 -4.04 17.70 0.41
C LEU A 82 -3.28 16.41 0.06
N ILE A 83 -2.08 16.16 0.59
CA ILE A 83 -1.38 14.87 0.41
C ILE A 83 -2.21 13.72 0.99
N GLY A 84 -2.84 13.93 2.15
CA GLY A 84 -3.72 12.93 2.74
C GLY A 84 -4.85 12.51 1.81
N LEU A 85 -5.54 13.47 1.20
CA LEU A 85 -6.62 13.24 0.24
C LEU A 85 -6.13 12.57 -1.04
N ILE A 86 -5.07 13.13 -1.62
CA ILE A 86 -4.58 12.78 -2.94
C ILE A 86 -3.81 11.45 -2.95
N ASP A 87 -2.92 11.26 -1.97
CA ASP A 87 -2.06 10.09 -1.87
C ASP A 87 -2.63 9.12 -0.83
N GLY A 88 -2.72 9.53 0.43
CA GLY A 88 -3.09 8.65 1.55
C GLY A 88 -4.37 7.85 1.33
N GLY A 89 -5.46 8.55 1.05
CA GLY A 89 -6.77 7.93 0.82
C GLY A 89 -6.77 7.02 -0.41
N THR A 90 -6.22 7.49 -1.53
CA THR A 90 -6.14 6.76 -2.80
C THR A 90 -5.39 5.43 -2.63
N TRP A 91 -4.21 5.46 -1.99
CA TRP A 91 -3.42 4.26 -1.71
C TRP A 91 -4.17 3.28 -0.83
N ALA A 92 -4.81 3.77 0.24
CA ALA A 92 -5.55 2.92 1.16
C ALA A 92 -6.73 2.23 0.47
N LEU A 93 -7.55 3.00 -0.26
CA LEU A 93 -8.75 2.49 -0.91
C LEU A 93 -8.44 1.50 -2.03
N ILE A 94 -7.50 1.79 -2.93
CA ILE A 94 -7.20 0.90 -4.06
C ILE A 94 -6.61 -0.42 -3.56
N SER A 95 -5.74 -0.36 -2.55
CA SER A 95 -5.16 -1.56 -1.94
C SER A 95 -6.21 -2.41 -1.22
N PHE A 96 -7.17 -1.76 -0.57
CA PHE A 96 -8.31 -2.43 0.04
C PHE A 96 -9.24 -3.04 -0.99
N TRP A 97 -9.50 -2.34 -2.10
CA TRP A 97 -10.30 -2.88 -3.20
C TRP A 97 -9.65 -4.14 -3.80
N PHE A 98 -8.33 -4.12 -4.02
CA PHE A 98 -7.59 -5.30 -4.43
C PHE A 98 -7.73 -6.46 -3.44
N ALA A 99 -7.58 -6.18 -2.14
CA ALA A 99 -7.71 -7.19 -1.09
C ALA A 99 -9.12 -7.77 -0.99
N ASP A 100 -10.14 -6.93 -1.18
CA ASP A 100 -11.54 -7.34 -1.22
C ASP A 100 -11.84 -8.20 -2.46
N LEU A 101 -11.30 -7.87 -3.63
CA LEU A 101 -11.44 -8.70 -4.83
C LEU A 101 -10.82 -10.09 -4.68
N ARG A 102 -9.77 -10.22 -3.86
CA ARG A 102 -9.11 -11.51 -3.56
C ARG A 102 -9.69 -12.26 -2.35
N SER A 103 -10.66 -11.71 -1.63
CA SER A 103 -11.29 -12.42 -0.51
C SER A 103 -12.26 -13.52 -0.99
N SER A 104 -12.75 -14.35 -0.06
CA SER A 104 -13.50 -15.61 -0.23
C SER A 104 -14.79 -15.59 -1.07
N GLN A 105 -15.11 -14.47 -1.71
CA GLN A 105 -16.23 -14.32 -2.65
C GLN A 105 -15.77 -13.80 -4.03
N SER A 106 -14.51 -14.05 -4.41
CA SER A 106 -13.88 -13.50 -5.62
C SER A 106 -14.62 -13.85 -6.91
N GLU A 107 -15.29 -15.01 -6.99
CA GLU A 107 -16.00 -15.47 -8.19
C GLU A 107 -17.21 -14.60 -8.54
N GLN A 108 -17.82 -13.94 -7.55
CA GLN A 108 -18.98 -13.05 -7.77
C GLN A 108 -18.56 -11.60 -8.02
N LYS A 109 -17.28 -11.27 -7.81
CA LYS A 109 -16.78 -9.90 -7.89
C LYS A 109 -16.23 -9.63 -9.28
N LYS A 110 -16.70 -8.55 -9.90
CA LYS A 110 -16.24 -8.12 -11.23
C LYS A 110 -14.90 -7.41 -11.10
N TRP A 111 -13.85 -7.98 -11.69
CA TRP A 111 -12.50 -7.41 -11.72
C TRP A 111 -12.33 -6.27 -12.75
N ILE A 112 -13.21 -6.21 -13.75
CA ILE A 112 -13.10 -5.26 -14.88
C ILE A 112 -12.93 -3.80 -14.42
N PRO A 113 -13.77 -3.25 -13.50
CA PRO A 113 -13.61 -1.86 -13.08
C PRO A 113 -12.27 -1.60 -12.39
N PHE A 114 -11.76 -2.58 -11.64
CA PHE A 114 -10.44 -2.48 -11.00
C PHE A 114 -9.32 -2.47 -12.03
N TYR A 115 -9.40 -3.30 -13.07
CA TYR A 115 -8.44 -3.29 -14.17
C TYR A 115 -8.45 -1.96 -14.94
N ILE A 116 -9.62 -1.36 -15.17
CA ILE A 116 -9.73 -0.05 -15.82
C ILE A 116 -9.04 1.02 -14.98
N VAL A 117 -9.28 1.08 -13.66
CA VAL A 117 -8.62 2.04 -12.76
C VAL A 117 -7.12 1.79 -12.67
N SER A 118 -6.70 0.53 -12.70
CA SER A 118 -5.28 0.14 -12.72
C SER A 118 -4.58 0.60 -13.99
N LEU A 119 -5.20 0.38 -15.15
CA LEU A 119 -4.69 0.85 -16.44
C LEU A 119 -4.61 2.37 -16.48
N LEU A 120 -5.65 3.06 -15.99
CA LEU A 120 -5.65 4.51 -15.91
C LEU A 120 -4.54 5.03 -14.99
N THR A 121 -4.32 4.39 -13.84
CA THR A 121 -3.20 4.73 -12.93
C THR A 121 -1.86 4.61 -13.63
N LEU A 122 -1.67 3.54 -14.42
CA LEU A 122 -0.45 3.33 -15.19
C LEU A 122 -0.25 4.43 -16.25
N VAL A 123 -1.31 4.75 -17.00
CA VAL A 123 -1.30 5.82 -18.03
C VAL A 123 -0.97 7.17 -17.39
N LEU A 124 -1.68 7.54 -16.32
CA LEU A 124 -1.46 8.80 -15.61
C LEU A 124 -0.04 8.90 -15.04
N SER A 125 0.49 7.81 -14.47
CA SER A 125 1.86 7.77 -13.94
C SER A 125 2.91 7.87 -15.05
N THR A 126 2.62 7.31 -16.23
CA THR A 126 3.47 7.43 -17.42
C THR A 126 3.47 8.86 -17.94
N VAL A 127 2.31 9.51 -18.03
CA VAL A 127 2.18 10.93 -18.43
C VAL A 127 2.95 11.83 -17.46
N ALA A 128 2.76 11.65 -16.15
CA ALA A 128 3.52 12.40 -15.14
C ALA A 128 5.03 12.22 -15.29
N GLY A 129 5.48 10.99 -15.55
CA GLY A 129 6.90 10.71 -15.79
C GLY A 129 7.44 11.36 -17.07
N GLN A 130 6.66 11.41 -18.14
CA GLN A 130 7.07 12.04 -19.39
C GLN A 130 7.19 13.57 -19.26
N VAL A 131 6.25 14.20 -18.55
CA VAL A 131 6.27 15.65 -18.31
C VAL A 131 7.47 16.05 -17.45
N SER A 132 7.81 15.23 -16.44
CA SER A 132 8.84 15.55 -15.45
C SER A 132 10.24 14.97 -15.74
N LYS A 133 10.44 14.27 -16.88
CA LYS A 133 11.70 13.57 -17.20
C LYS A 133 12.95 14.46 -17.26
N ASN A 134 12.76 15.77 -17.49
CA ASN A 134 13.85 16.74 -17.62
C ASN A 134 14.01 17.60 -16.37
N ASP A 135 13.14 17.45 -15.37
CA ASP A 135 13.25 18.17 -14.12
C ASP A 135 14.18 17.39 -13.19
N PRO A 136 15.24 18.00 -12.63
CA PRO A 136 16.18 17.33 -11.74
C PRO A 136 15.51 17.05 -10.39
N VAL A 137 14.71 15.99 -10.31
CA VAL A 137 13.99 15.64 -9.09
C VAL A 137 14.63 14.40 -8.49
N SER A 138 15.55 14.67 -7.55
CA SER A 138 16.07 13.62 -6.69
C SER A 138 15.04 13.35 -5.59
N SER A 139 14.52 12.12 -5.56
CA SER A 139 14.12 11.55 -4.28
C SER A 139 15.40 11.00 -3.66
N SER A 140 16.22 11.85 -3.03
CA SER A 140 17.24 11.35 -2.10
C SER A 140 16.48 10.62 -1.00
N ARG A 141 16.34 9.30 -1.15
CA ARG A 141 15.74 8.44 -0.15
C ARG A 141 16.89 7.99 0.72
N PRO A 142 17.02 8.47 1.96
CA PRO A 142 17.86 7.78 2.91
C PRO A 142 17.09 6.50 3.31
N LEU A 143 17.04 5.53 2.39
CA LEU A 143 16.45 4.19 2.63
C LEU A 143 17.13 3.49 3.81
N PHE A 144 18.36 3.91 4.09
CA PHE A 144 19.21 3.42 5.16
C PHE A 144 19.28 4.36 6.37
N GLU A 145 18.41 5.37 6.46
CA GLU A 145 18.31 6.15 7.70
C GLU A 145 17.76 5.28 8.81
N THR A 146 18.51 5.16 9.91
CA THR A 146 18.17 4.30 11.05
C THR A 146 16.77 4.61 11.58
N LEU A 147 16.40 5.89 11.66
CA LEU A 147 15.10 6.31 12.15
C LEU A 147 13.97 5.84 11.22
N ILE A 148 14.09 6.06 9.91
CA ILE A 148 13.07 5.65 8.93
C ILE A 148 12.90 4.14 8.91
N ILE A 149 14.01 3.39 8.90
CA ILE A 149 13.98 1.92 8.98
C ILE A 149 13.29 1.46 10.26
N SER A 150 13.63 2.05 11.41
CA SER A 150 13.05 1.64 12.69
C SER A 150 11.54 1.87 12.73
N VAL A 151 11.06 3.00 12.19
CA VAL A 151 9.62 3.33 12.16
C VAL A 151 8.87 2.39 11.23
N ILE A 152 9.34 2.18 10.00
CA ILE A 152 8.67 1.27 9.05
C ILE A 152 8.70 -0.17 9.55
N THR A 153 9.84 -0.63 10.07
CA THR A 153 9.96 -1.95 10.69
C THR A 153 8.95 -2.10 11.83
N THR A 154 8.86 -1.11 12.72
CA THR A 154 7.88 -1.12 13.82
C THR A 154 6.45 -1.20 13.30
N ILE A 155 6.10 -0.41 12.27
CA ILE A 155 4.78 -0.46 11.62
C ILE A 155 4.48 -1.87 11.12
N ILE A 156 5.41 -2.50 10.41
CA ILE A 156 5.23 -3.85 9.85
C ILE A 156 5.09 -4.89 10.96
N PHE A 157 5.97 -4.88 11.96
CA PHE A 157 5.95 -5.87 13.05
C PHE A 157 4.71 -5.73 13.93
N VAL A 158 4.34 -4.52 14.35
CA VAL A 158 3.11 -4.29 15.12
C VAL A 158 1.90 -4.71 14.28
N SER A 159 1.90 -4.37 12.99
CA SER A 159 0.83 -4.77 12.08
C SER A 159 0.68 -6.29 12.00
N PHE A 160 1.81 -7.01 11.91
CA PHE A 160 1.85 -8.46 11.88
C PHE A 160 1.37 -9.09 13.19
N ILE A 161 1.79 -8.56 14.34
CA ILE A 161 1.34 -9.04 15.66
C ILE A 161 -0.18 -8.90 15.80
N VAL A 162 -0.72 -7.74 15.40
CA VAL A 162 -2.17 -7.49 15.43
C VAL A 162 -2.91 -8.43 14.48
N ALA A 163 -2.42 -8.58 13.24
CA ALA A 163 -3.02 -9.48 12.26
C ALA A 163 -2.99 -10.94 12.75
N TRP A 164 -1.89 -11.39 13.35
CA TRP A 164 -1.79 -12.71 13.96
C TRP A 164 -2.82 -12.89 15.06
N ARG A 165 -2.87 -11.97 16.03
CA ARG A 165 -3.77 -12.06 17.20
C ARG A 165 -5.26 -12.10 16.83
N LYS A 166 -5.61 -11.64 15.63
CA LYS A 166 -6.99 -11.57 15.13
C LYS A 166 -7.26 -12.51 13.96
N ASP A 167 -6.39 -13.48 13.70
CA ASP A 167 -6.47 -14.41 12.56
C ASP A 167 -6.63 -13.71 11.19
N GLY A 168 -6.11 -12.48 11.08
CA GLY A 168 -6.20 -11.60 9.93
C GLY A 168 -4.97 -11.62 9.01
N ILE A 169 -4.06 -12.59 9.15
CA ILE A 169 -2.80 -12.62 8.38
C ILE A 169 -3.05 -12.63 6.88
N SER A 170 -3.98 -13.45 6.39
CA SER A 170 -4.34 -13.49 4.96
C SER A 170 -4.90 -12.15 4.46
N GLN A 171 -5.73 -11.50 5.28
CA GLN A 171 -6.32 -10.19 4.98
C GLN A 171 -5.25 -9.11 4.89
N MET A 172 -4.30 -9.09 5.83
CA MET A 172 -3.15 -8.20 5.82
C MET A 172 -2.25 -8.45 4.60
N ALA A 173 -1.97 -9.72 4.29
CA ALA A 173 -1.14 -10.09 3.15
C ALA A 173 -1.77 -9.65 1.82
N ASN A 174 -3.08 -9.82 1.65
CA ASN A 174 -3.81 -9.35 0.47
C ASN A 174 -3.80 -7.81 0.36
N TYR A 175 -3.98 -7.10 1.48
CA TYR A 175 -3.88 -5.64 1.52
C TYR A 175 -2.48 -5.15 1.18
N TYR A 176 -1.44 -5.78 1.73
CA TYR A 176 -0.05 -5.51 1.42
C TYR A 176 0.28 -5.78 -0.06
N ALA A 177 -0.24 -6.87 -0.63
CA ALA A 177 -0.11 -7.16 -2.05
C ALA A 177 -0.79 -6.07 -2.91
N GLY A 178 -1.94 -5.56 -2.47
CA GLY A 178 -2.62 -4.41 -3.10
C GLY A 178 -1.77 -3.14 -3.05
N LEU A 179 -1.15 -2.84 -1.91
CA LEU A 179 -0.23 -1.71 -1.76
C LEU A 179 0.98 -1.84 -2.68
N LEU A 180 1.57 -3.03 -2.75
CA LEU A 180 2.71 -3.32 -3.62
C LEU A 180 2.32 -3.18 -5.08
N PHE A 181 1.19 -3.76 -5.50
CA PHE A 181 0.65 -3.63 -6.85
C PHE A 181 0.43 -2.16 -7.23
N PHE A 182 -0.27 -1.40 -6.37
CA PHE A 182 -0.52 0.01 -6.63
C PHE A 182 0.77 0.85 -6.63
N SER A 183 1.74 0.50 -5.79
CA SER A 183 3.06 1.13 -5.78
C SER A 183 3.80 0.94 -7.10
N MET A 184 3.73 -0.26 -7.68
CA MET A 184 4.35 -0.56 -8.97
C MET A 184 3.70 0.27 -10.07
N LEU A 185 2.37 0.30 -10.15
CA LEU A 185 1.65 1.11 -11.15
C LEU A 185 1.96 2.61 -11.01
N SER A 186 2.07 3.07 -9.78
CA SER A 186 2.21 4.49 -9.45
C SER A 186 3.62 5.04 -9.61
N LEU A 187 4.63 4.23 -9.29
CA LEU A 187 6.00 4.72 -9.09
C LEU A 187 6.99 4.10 -10.07
N LEU A 188 6.75 2.88 -10.55
CA LEU A 188 7.66 2.23 -11.50
C LEU A 188 7.75 2.98 -12.83
N PRO A 189 6.66 3.51 -13.44
CA PRO A 189 6.77 4.30 -14.67
C PRO A 189 7.65 5.54 -14.49
N LEU A 190 7.55 6.20 -13.34
CA LEU A 190 8.39 7.36 -13.01
C LEU A 190 9.87 6.97 -12.92
N HIS A 191 10.17 5.79 -12.37
CA HIS A 191 11.52 5.25 -12.31
C HIS A 191 12.07 4.90 -13.70
N LEU A 192 11.26 4.24 -14.54
CA LEU A 192 11.66 3.83 -15.89
C LEU A 192 11.90 5.02 -16.82
N LEU A 193 11.12 6.10 -16.67
CA LEU A 193 11.24 7.31 -17.47
C LEU A 193 12.32 8.28 -16.96
N GLY A 194 13.07 7.91 -15.92
CA GLY A 194 14.14 8.74 -15.36
C GLY A 194 13.66 9.93 -14.54
N ALA A 195 12.35 10.22 -14.53
CA ALA A 195 11.76 11.25 -13.67
C ALA A 195 12.08 11.01 -12.19
N ARG A 196 12.09 9.74 -11.75
CA ARG A 196 12.42 9.38 -10.37
C ARG A 196 13.68 8.52 -10.34
N TYR A 197 14.77 9.03 -9.77
CA TYR A 197 15.98 8.25 -9.56
C TYR A 197 16.41 8.22 -8.09
N ILE A 198 17.24 7.25 -7.76
CA ILE A 198 17.86 7.11 -6.45
C ILE A 198 19.21 7.80 -6.51
N GLY A 199 19.32 8.92 -5.79
CA GLY A 199 20.59 9.64 -5.64
C GLY A 199 21.43 9.01 -4.54
N ILE A 200 22.72 8.77 -4.82
CA ILE A 200 23.73 8.43 -3.82
C ILE A 200 24.51 9.72 -3.53
N GLU A 201 24.71 10.04 -2.25
CA GLU A 201 25.60 11.13 -1.84
C GLU A 201 27.04 10.77 -2.25
N ASN A 202 27.63 11.55 -3.16
CA ASN A 202 29.02 11.46 -3.54
C ASN A 202 29.72 12.77 -3.16
N GLY A 203 30.10 12.89 -1.89
CA GLY A 203 30.52 14.17 -1.31
C GLY A 203 29.33 15.11 -1.10
N LEU A 204 29.39 16.33 -1.67
CA LEU A 204 28.32 17.35 -1.56
C LEU A 204 27.27 17.28 -2.69
N GLN A 205 27.43 16.36 -3.65
CA GLN A 205 26.53 16.24 -4.80
C GLN A 205 25.83 14.88 -4.82
N LEU A 206 24.57 14.87 -5.27
CA LEU A 206 23.81 13.65 -5.51
C LEU A 206 24.15 13.12 -6.90
N ALA A 207 24.82 11.97 -6.97
CA ALA A 207 25.10 11.28 -8.22
C ALA A 207 24.06 10.19 -8.49
N HIS A 208 23.80 9.90 -9.77
CA HIS A 208 22.98 8.75 -10.15
C HIS A 208 23.66 7.46 -9.68
N ALA A 209 22.92 6.63 -8.95
CA ALA A 209 23.38 5.27 -8.65
C ALA A 209 23.59 4.46 -9.94
N THR A 210 24.46 3.46 -9.88
CA THR A 210 24.63 2.47 -10.96
C THR A 210 23.31 1.76 -11.25
N THR A 211 23.10 1.29 -12.49
CA THR A 211 21.84 0.68 -12.94
C THR A 211 21.38 -0.48 -12.04
N ALA A 212 22.30 -1.35 -11.62
CA ALA A 212 21.98 -2.45 -10.71
C ALA A 212 21.49 -1.96 -9.35
N TYR A 213 22.10 -0.90 -8.82
CA TYR A 213 21.73 -0.31 -7.53
C TYR A 213 20.41 0.48 -7.61
N GLN A 214 20.15 1.14 -8.74
CA GLN A 214 18.84 1.76 -9.02
C GLN A 214 17.71 0.73 -8.95
N VAL A 215 17.87 -0.42 -9.62
CA VAL A 215 16.85 -1.49 -9.63
C VAL A 215 16.67 -2.06 -8.23
N ALA A 216 17.75 -2.47 -7.56
CA ALA A 216 17.69 -3.09 -6.24
C ALA A 216 17.04 -2.19 -5.20
N LEU A 217 17.47 -0.92 -5.12
CA LEU A 217 16.91 0.02 -4.16
C LEU A 217 15.51 0.50 -4.54
N SER A 218 15.16 0.55 -5.81
CA SER A 218 13.78 0.84 -6.24
C SER A 218 12.84 -0.25 -5.77
N VAL A 219 13.19 -1.52 -5.98
CA VAL A 219 12.42 -2.68 -5.50
C VAL A 219 12.30 -2.64 -3.97
N LEU A 220 13.43 -2.45 -3.25
CA LEU A 220 13.43 -2.35 -1.80
C LEU A 220 12.50 -1.24 -1.32
N SER A 221 12.52 -0.07 -1.96
CA SER A 221 11.67 1.04 -1.57
C SER A 221 10.20 0.86 -1.91
N LEU A 222 9.86 0.10 -2.95
CA LEU A 222 8.47 -0.26 -3.23
C LEU A 222 7.93 -1.21 -2.14
N ILE A 223 8.71 -2.24 -1.81
CA ILE A 223 8.34 -3.26 -0.81
C ILE A 223 8.28 -2.61 0.59
N PHE A 224 9.36 -2.00 1.02
CA PHE A 224 9.53 -1.58 2.42
C PHE A 224 8.89 -0.23 2.72
N ASP A 225 9.28 0.84 2.02
CA ASP A 225 8.80 2.20 2.30
C ASP A 225 7.39 2.42 1.74
N SER A 226 7.18 2.09 0.47
CA SER A 226 5.93 2.43 -0.21
C SER A 226 4.77 1.57 0.28
N ALA A 227 4.94 0.24 0.28
CA ALA A 227 3.94 -0.69 0.77
C ALA A 227 4.04 -0.91 2.29
N GLY A 228 5.19 -1.32 2.81
CA GLY A 228 5.37 -1.63 4.23
C GLY A 228 5.04 -0.45 5.16
N GLY A 229 5.49 0.75 4.81
CA GLY A 229 5.21 1.98 5.55
C GLY A 229 3.72 2.33 5.62
N ARG A 230 2.85 1.79 4.75
CA ARG A 230 1.41 2.11 4.66
C ARG A 230 0.49 0.99 5.12
N VAL A 231 1.01 -0.13 5.64
CA VAL A 231 0.19 -1.26 6.12
C VAL A 231 -0.77 -0.85 7.24
N HIS A 232 -0.35 0.09 8.09
CA HIS A 232 -1.13 0.58 9.22
C HIS A 232 -2.46 1.25 8.83
N PHE A 233 -2.60 1.73 7.59
CA PHE A 233 -3.86 2.30 7.08
C PHE A 233 -5.03 1.31 7.16
N PHE A 234 -4.76 0.01 7.00
CA PHE A 234 -5.75 -1.06 7.17
C PHE A 234 -5.70 -1.67 8.57
N ILE A 235 -4.50 -1.91 9.11
CA ILE A 235 -4.39 -2.68 10.35
C ILE A 235 -4.95 -1.95 11.55
N ILE A 236 -4.83 -0.61 11.64
CA ILE A 236 -5.41 0.13 12.77
C ILE A 236 -6.95 0.03 12.77
N PRO A 237 -7.68 0.36 11.68
CA PRO A 237 -9.14 0.17 11.68
C PRO A 237 -9.56 -1.30 11.84
N PHE A 238 -8.75 -2.26 11.37
CA PHE A 238 -8.97 -3.69 11.65
C PHE A 238 -8.77 -4.06 13.13
N ALA A 239 -7.75 -3.49 13.79
CA ALA A 239 -7.47 -3.63 15.22
C ALA A 239 -8.61 -3.06 16.07
N LEU A 240 -9.21 -1.96 15.63
CA LEU A 240 -10.36 -1.34 16.29
C LEU A 240 -11.69 -2.06 15.98
N GLY A 241 -11.68 -3.03 15.07
CA GLY A 241 -12.90 -3.75 14.65
C GLY A 241 -13.83 -2.93 13.75
N ILE A 242 -13.36 -1.79 13.23
CA ILE A 242 -14.09 -0.87 12.37
C ILE A 242 -14.22 -1.44 10.95
N VAL A 243 -13.19 -2.15 10.47
CA VAL A 243 -13.15 -2.76 9.14
C VAL A 243 -12.77 -4.23 9.24
N ARG A 244 -13.44 -5.09 8.46
CA ARG A 244 -13.10 -6.51 8.26
C ARG A 244 -13.23 -6.86 6.78
N LEU A 245 -12.26 -7.61 6.23
CA LEU A 245 -12.30 -8.05 4.83
C LEU A 245 -13.18 -9.30 4.64
N MET A 246 -13.24 -10.18 5.64
CA MET A 246 -14.10 -11.36 5.67
C MET A 246 -15.43 -11.05 6.39
N THR A 247 -16.52 -11.60 5.87
CA THR A 247 -17.81 -11.59 6.56
C THR A 247 -17.80 -12.61 7.72
N PRO A 248 -18.67 -12.48 8.74
CA PRO A 248 -18.79 -13.47 9.81
C PRO A 248 -19.13 -14.88 9.31
N GLU A 249 -19.82 -14.98 8.18
CA GLU A 249 -20.17 -16.24 7.53
C GLU A 249 -18.94 -16.92 6.91
N ASP A 250 -18.09 -16.15 6.23
CA ASP A 250 -16.84 -16.66 5.65
C ASP A 250 -15.88 -17.18 6.74
N TYR A 251 -15.85 -16.54 7.92
CA TYR A 251 -15.07 -17.02 9.06
C TYR A 251 -15.56 -18.40 9.53
N ARG A 252 -16.88 -18.57 9.70
CA ARG A 252 -17.49 -19.86 10.08
C ARG A 252 -17.24 -20.97 9.06
N ILE A 253 -17.22 -20.65 7.77
CA ILE A 253 -16.93 -21.60 6.69
C ILE A 253 -15.47 -22.03 6.75
N THR A 254 -14.54 -21.07 6.89
CA THR A 254 -13.10 -21.35 6.99
C THR A 254 -12.77 -22.17 8.24
N GLU A 255 -13.42 -21.86 9.36
CA GLU A 255 -13.29 -22.61 10.62
C GLU A 255 -13.87 -24.03 10.53
N ARG A 256 -14.97 -24.23 9.79
CA ARG A 256 -15.47 -25.58 9.48
C ARG A 256 -14.47 -26.38 8.65
N TYR A 257 -13.87 -25.78 7.62
CA TYR A 257 -12.89 -26.48 6.79
C TYR A 257 -11.59 -26.79 7.55
N SER A 258 -11.14 -25.88 8.42
CA SER A 258 -9.96 -26.13 9.27
C SER A 258 -10.23 -27.23 10.28
N MET A 259 -11.40 -27.26 10.91
CA MET A 259 -11.82 -28.34 11.82
C MET A 259 -11.99 -29.67 11.10
N GLN A 260 -12.60 -29.69 9.91
CA GLN A 260 -12.70 -30.89 9.09
C GLN A 260 -11.32 -31.40 8.65
N HIS A 261 -10.39 -30.49 8.33
CA HIS A 261 -9.02 -30.83 7.97
C HIS A 261 -8.24 -31.39 9.17
N LEU A 262 -8.36 -30.77 10.35
CA LEU A 262 -7.78 -31.27 11.60
C LEU A 262 -8.38 -32.62 12.00
N GLN A 263 -9.68 -32.82 11.83
CA GLN A 263 -10.35 -34.10 12.01
C GLN A 263 -9.85 -35.16 11.03
N ALA A 264 -9.66 -34.80 9.76
CA ALA A 264 -9.11 -35.71 8.76
C ALA A 264 -7.64 -36.08 9.07
N LEU A 265 -6.83 -35.14 9.54
CA LEU A 265 -5.44 -35.38 9.96
C LEU A 265 -5.37 -36.25 11.21
N THR A 266 -6.22 -36.00 12.20
CA THR A 266 -6.32 -36.83 13.42
C THR A 266 -6.82 -38.23 13.10
N GLN A 267 -7.84 -38.40 12.26
CA GLN A 267 -8.30 -39.72 11.81
C GLN A 267 -7.24 -40.47 11.00
N ARG A 268 -6.51 -39.79 10.11
CA ARG A 268 -5.38 -40.38 9.35
C ARG A 268 -4.21 -40.75 10.27
N GLY A 269 -3.89 -39.90 11.23
CA GLY A 269 -2.86 -40.17 12.25
C GLY A 269 -3.23 -41.35 13.14
N TRP A 270 -4.51 -41.43 13.55
CA TRP A 270 -5.04 -42.55 14.34
C TRP A 270 -5.04 -43.86 13.55
N ARG A 271 -5.46 -43.86 12.27
CA ARG A 271 -5.37 -45.04 11.38
C ARG A 271 -3.95 -45.55 11.17
N LYS A 272 -2.95 -44.65 11.10
CA LYS A 272 -1.53 -45.04 11.02
C LYS A 272 -1.03 -45.66 12.33
N LYS A 273 -1.44 -45.14 13.48
CA LYS A 273 -1.07 -45.70 14.80
C LYS A 273 -1.82 -46.98 15.14
N SER A 274 -3.04 -47.18 14.65
CA SER A 274 -3.88 -48.35 14.96
C SER A 274 -3.59 -49.58 14.08
N LYS A 275 -2.71 -49.47 13.07
CA LYS A 275 -2.27 -50.59 12.21
C LYS A 275 -0.75 -50.57 11.97
N PRO A 276 0.09 -50.65 13.01
CA PRO A 276 1.55 -50.56 12.84
C PRO A 276 2.16 -51.77 12.12
N PHE A 277 1.45 -52.91 12.02
CA PHE A 277 1.98 -54.18 11.50
C PHE A 277 1.16 -54.80 10.36
N ARG A 278 0.48 -54.03 9.51
CA ARG A 278 -0.01 -54.60 8.24
C ARG A 278 1.19 -54.81 7.30
N SER A 279 1.86 -55.95 7.46
CA SER A 279 2.84 -56.46 6.50
C SER A 279 2.19 -56.50 5.12
N LYS A 280 2.85 -55.87 4.15
CA LYS A 280 2.45 -55.99 2.74
C LYS A 280 2.53 -57.48 2.37
N PRO A 281 1.47 -58.09 1.81
CA PRO A 281 1.63 -59.38 1.15
C PRO A 281 2.54 -59.16 -0.06
N PHE A 282 3.59 -59.98 -0.14
CA PHE A 282 4.47 -60.09 -1.32
C PHE A 282 3.69 -60.69 -2.49
#